data_AF-A0A965RNH5-F1
#
_entry.id   AF-A0A965RNH5-F1
#
_cell.length_a   1.000
_cell.length_b   1.000
_cell.length_c   1.000
_cell.angle_alpha   90.00
_cell.angle_beta   90.00
_cell.angle_gamma   90.00
#
_symmetry.space_group_name_H-M   'P 1'
#
loop_
_entity.id
_entity.type
_entity.pdbx_description
1 polymer ?
#
loop_
_entity_poly.entity_id
_entity_poly.type
_entity_poly.pdbx_seq_one_letter_code
_entity_poly.pdbx_strand_id
1 'polypeptide(L)'
;MKRLLWILPIVFLTHCSSKKEVKVSLDEAPAMDEKLNSSTGSKNEKVGIKDNTVKIQKTVYLEEDLAKSQREIEDLENAIYGQSKKYPGGIYLALKSCRTRLADPRLGGNGVSEPMEKWEKISEKDPDYNYHVDREKNVVAVTEEDLAARITNLRKLKSLLNDRYDAFQTKLDTCREKLETAMVEHGMNPKDMKAEGEWVDGPNGYKIWKMKKPATNDPEELMKRKAQREKSSE
;
A
#
# COMPACT_ATOMS: atom_id res chain seq x y z
N MET A 1 -9.02 -61.87 21.25
CA MET A 1 -8.21 -60.96 20.42
C MET A 1 -8.31 -59.55 20.97
N LYS A 2 -7.30 -59.12 21.76
CA LYS A 2 -7.25 -57.79 22.39
C LYS A 2 -6.53 -56.83 21.45
N ARG A 3 -7.21 -55.79 20.95
CA ARG A 3 -6.58 -54.71 20.17
C ARG A 3 -6.20 -53.58 21.12
N LEU A 4 -4.90 -53.35 21.29
CA LEU A 4 -4.36 -52.16 21.95
C LEU A 4 -4.59 -50.94 21.04
N LEU A 5 -5.27 -49.93 21.59
CA LEU A 5 -5.40 -48.59 21.02
C LEU A 5 -4.38 -47.70 21.72
N TRP A 6 -3.36 -47.26 20.97
CA TRP A 6 -2.39 -46.26 21.40
C TRP A 6 -2.96 -44.86 21.15
N ILE A 7 -3.12 -44.08 22.22
CA ILE A 7 -3.54 -42.67 22.17
C ILE A 7 -2.28 -41.80 22.32
N LEU A 8 -1.95 -41.04 21.29
CA LEU A 8 -0.92 -40.00 21.27
C LEU A 8 -1.54 -38.66 21.73
N PRO A 9 -0.97 -37.93 22.71
CA PRO A 9 -1.43 -36.60 23.05
C PRO A 9 -0.81 -35.55 22.12
N ILE A 10 -1.67 -34.80 21.42
CA ILE A 10 -1.29 -33.61 20.63
C ILE A 10 -1.22 -32.42 21.60
N VAL A 11 0.00 -31.96 21.87
CA VAL A 11 0.28 -30.72 22.63
C VAL A 11 0.16 -29.53 21.67
N PHE A 12 -0.93 -28.76 21.79
CA PHE A 12 -1.06 -27.43 21.16
C PHE A 12 -0.50 -26.36 22.11
N LEU A 13 0.69 -25.84 21.80
CA LEU A 13 1.21 -24.60 22.36
C LEU A 13 0.73 -23.43 21.50
N THR A 14 -0.20 -22.62 22.01
CA THR A 14 -0.55 -21.31 21.44
C THR A 14 0.17 -20.21 22.22
N HIS A 15 1.18 -19.60 21.60
CA HIS A 15 1.77 -18.33 21.99
C HIS A 15 1.19 -17.24 21.07
N CYS A 16 0.47 -16.26 21.61
CA CYS A 16 0.18 -15.02 20.90
C CYS A 16 0.64 -13.83 21.76
N SER A 17 1.71 -13.20 21.27
CA SER A 17 2.33 -11.98 21.78
C SER A 17 1.46 -10.76 21.48
N SER A 18 1.26 -9.93 22.50
CA SER A 18 0.53 -8.67 22.45
C SER A 18 1.36 -7.59 21.74
N LYS A 19 0.88 -7.08 20.60
CA LYS A 19 1.50 -5.95 19.88
C LYS A 19 0.86 -4.64 20.36
N LYS A 20 1.65 -3.79 21.01
CA LYS A 20 1.27 -2.40 21.35
C LYS A 20 1.40 -1.51 20.12
N GLU A 21 0.39 -0.69 19.87
CA GLU A 21 0.40 0.39 18.89
C GLU A 21 1.31 1.53 19.39
N VAL A 22 2.24 1.95 18.54
CA VAL A 22 2.96 3.23 18.71
C VAL A 22 2.38 4.18 17.66
N LYS A 23 1.64 5.17 18.13
CA LYS A 23 1.23 6.33 17.33
C LYS A 23 2.46 7.21 17.13
N VAL A 24 2.90 7.35 15.88
CA VAL A 24 3.83 8.42 15.49
C VAL A 24 2.99 9.52 14.87
N SER A 25 2.85 10.61 15.62
CA SER A 25 2.33 11.88 15.11
C SER A 25 3.29 12.41 14.05
N LEU A 26 2.74 12.55 12.85
CA LEU A 26 3.30 13.29 11.73
C LEU A 26 3.25 14.78 12.12
N ASP A 27 4.39 15.41 12.37
CA ASP A 27 4.60 16.85 12.18
C ASP A 27 6.10 17.15 12.36
N GLU A 28 6.56 18.17 11.63
CA GLU A 28 7.94 18.67 11.52
C GLU A 28 8.89 17.90 10.59
N ALA A 29 8.74 18.21 9.30
CA ALA A 29 9.88 18.22 8.38
C ALA A 29 10.68 19.53 8.59
N PRO A 30 11.98 19.48 8.92
CA PRO A 30 12.86 20.61 8.69
C PRO A 30 13.37 20.56 7.24
N ALA A 31 13.13 21.67 6.53
CA ALA A 31 13.80 22.01 5.29
C ALA A 31 15.33 21.96 5.50
N MET A 32 16.03 21.18 4.69
CA MET A 32 17.48 21.29 4.56
C MET A 32 17.80 22.05 3.29
N ASP A 33 17.94 23.36 3.46
CA ASP A 33 18.59 24.26 2.54
C ASP A 33 20.09 23.91 2.43
N GLU A 34 20.51 23.66 1.20
CA GLU A 34 21.64 24.29 0.54
C GLU A 34 22.57 25.15 1.42
N LYS A 35 23.69 24.58 1.86
CA LYS A 35 24.97 25.29 2.09
C LYS A 35 26.10 24.31 2.42
N LEU A 36 26.64 23.70 1.37
CA LEU A 36 27.89 22.95 1.44
C LEU A 36 28.98 23.80 0.79
N ASN A 37 29.37 24.89 1.47
CA ASN A 37 30.57 25.69 1.19
C ASN A 37 30.78 26.75 2.30
N SER A 38 31.41 26.37 3.41
CA SER A 38 32.49 27.17 3.99
C SER A 38 33.17 26.39 5.11
N SER A 39 34.47 26.16 4.89
CA SER A 39 35.41 25.91 5.97
C SER A 39 35.39 27.07 6.95
N THR A 40 35.42 26.80 8.26
CA THR A 40 36.30 27.45 9.26
C THR A 40 36.08 26.73 10.59
N GLY A 41 37.17 26.23 11.18
CA GLY A 41 37.12 25.36 12.35
C GLY A 41 36.75 26.04 13.66
N SER A 42 36.19 25.25 14.57
CA SER A 42 36.29 25.51 16.01
C SER A 42 36.34 24.17 16.77
N LYS A 43 37.15 24.19 17.82
CA LYS A 43 37.79 23.06 18.50
C LYS A 43 36.87 22.36 19.50
N ASN A 44 37.22 21.09 19.73
CA ASN A 44 36.83 20.21 20.85
C ASN A 44 35.54 19.41 20.70
N GLU A 45 35.55 18.50 19.73
CA GLU A 45 34.96 17.18 19.95
C GLU A 45 36.01 16.14 19.57
N LYS A 46 36.61 15.51 20.59
CA LYS A 46 37.55 14.39 20.39
C LYS A 46 36.73 13.17 19.97
N VAL A 47 36.33 13.13 18.70
CA VAL A 47 35.97 11.89 18.03
C VAL A 47 37.27 11.10 17.86
N GLY A 48 37.45 10.07 18.68
CA GLY A 48 38.62 9.20 18.64
C GLY A 48 38.67 8.43 17.32
N ILE A 49 39.38 8.97 16.33
CA ILE A 49 39.71 8.28 15.09
C ILE A 49 40.83 7.29 15.41
N LYS A 50 40.49 6.00 15.47
CA LYS A 50 41.42 4.92 15.11
C LYS A 50 41.16 4.63 13.64
N ASP A 51 42.22 4.64 12.83
CA ASP A 51 42.24 4.89 11.38
C ASP A 51 41.43 3.95 10.45
N ASN A 52 40.59 3.06 11.00
CA ASN A 52 39.65 2.24 10.24
C ASN A 52 38.24 2.14 10.86
N THR A 53 38.01 2.61 12.08
CA THR A 53 36.70 2.40 12.76
C THR A 53 35.61 3.34 12.25
N VAL A 54 35.98 4.55 11.81
CA VAL A 54 35.03 5.58 11.36
C VAL A 54 34.47 5.29 9.96
N LYS A 55 35.28 4.73 9.05
CA LYS A 55 34.82 4.31 7.72
C LYS A 55 33.78 3.18 7.81
N ILE A 56 34.04 2.21 8.69
CA ILE A 56 33.12 1.08 8.93
C ILE A 56 31.75 1.58 9.43
N GLN A 57 31.71 2.64 10.24
CA GLN A 57 30.43 3.21 10.68
C GLN A 57 29.65 3.84 9.52
N LYS A 58 30.32 4.62 8.65
CA LYS A 58 29.66 5.31 7.54
C LYS A 58 29.09 4.33 6.51
N THR A 59 29.79 3.25 6.19
CA THR A 59 29.28 2.21 5.29
C THR A 59 28.02 1.54 5.85
N VAL A 60 28.02 1.21 7.15
CA VAL A 60 26.86 0.60 7.81
C VAL A 60 25.63 1.52 7.75
N TYR A 61 25.79 2.83 8.00
CA TYR A 61 24.68 3.78 7.87
C TYR A 61 24.14 3.88 6.44
N LEU A 62 25.00 3.82 5.42
CA LEU A 62 24.56 3.85 4.03
C LEU A 62 23.80 2.58 3.64
N GLU A 63 24.24 1.41 4.12
CA GLU A 63 23.52 0.15 3.90
C GLU A 63 22.14 0.16 4.57
N GLU A 64 22.03 0.70 5.78
CA GLU A 64 20.75 0.86 6.47
C GLU A 64 19.80 1.81 5.72
N ASP A 65 20.29 2.96 5.24
CA ASP A 65 19.49 3.92 4.47
C ASP A 65 19.04 3.35 3.12
N LEU A 66 19.90 2.55 2.47
CA LEU A 66 19.58 1.85 1.24
C LEU A 66 18.49 0.79 1.48
N ALA A 67 18.65 -0.06 2.50
CA ALA A 67 17.66 -1.08 2.86
C ALA A 67 16.32 -0.46 3.30
N LYS A 68 16.34 0.72 3.93
CA LYS A 68 15.13 1.50 4.22
C LYS A 68 14.48 1.99 2.92
N SER A 69 15.26 2.59 2.02
CA SER A 69 14.76 3.11 0.74
C SER A 69 14.13 2.01 -0.13
N GLN A 70 14.73 0.82 -0.17
CA GLN A 70 14.17 -0.33 -0.89
C GLN A 70 12.82 -0.76 -0.33
N ARG A 71 12.69 -0.87 1.00
CA ARG A 71 11.40 -1.21 1.64
C ARG A 71 10.33 -0.18 1.33
N GLU A 72 10.68 1.10 1.40
CA GLU A 72 9.74 2.18 1.04
C GLU A 72 9.29 2.11 -0.42
N ILE A 73 10.20 1.78 -1.34
CA ILE A 73 9.88 1.59 -2.76
C ILE A 73 8.97 0.36 -2.95
N GLU A 74 9.29 -0.76 -2.31
CA GLU A 74 8.47 -1.96 -2.37
C GLU A 74 7.06 -1.72 -1.81
N ASP A 75 6.95 -1.02 -0.68
CA ASP A 75 5.68 -0.63 -0.08
C ASP A 75 4.86 0.28 -1.01
N LEU A 76 5.50 1.26 -1.65
CA LEU A 76 4.86 2.14 -2.65
C LEU A 76 4.40 1.36 -3.88
N GLU A 77 5.24 0.47 -4.43
CA GLU A 77 4.85 -0.37 -5.56
C GLU A 77 3.69 -1.30 -5.19
N ASN A 78 3.69 -1.85 -3.98
CA ASN A 78 2.59 -2.66 -3.49
C ASN A 78 1.31 -1.83 -3.27
N ALA A 79 1.43 -0.56 -2.87
CA ALA A 79 0.30 0.36 -2.75
C ALA A 79 -0.29 0.76 -4.12
N ILE A 80 0.55 0.90 -5.16
CA ILE A 80 0.11 1.21 -6.52
C ILE A 80 -0.46 -0.03 -7.20
N TYR A 81 0.32 -1.11 -7.28
CA TYR A 81 0.10 -2.26 -8.15
C TYR A 81 -0.31 -3.55 -7.42
N GLY A 82 -0.08 -3.63 -6.11
CA GLY A 82 -0.21 -4.85 -5.30
C GLY A 82 1.04 -5.72 -5.28
N GLN A 83 0.94 -6.86 -4.58
CA GLN A 83 2.07 -7.76 -4.33
C GLN A 83 2.62 -8.40 -5.61
N SER A 84 1.75 -8.78 -6.55
CA SER A 84 2.16 -9.48 -7.76
C SER A 84 1.19 -9.27 -8.92
N LYS A 85 1.63 -9.60 -10.13
CA LYS A 85 0.76 -9.57 -11.32
C LYS A 85 -0.46 -10.49 -11.19
N LYS A 86 -0.31 -11.62 -10.49
CA LYS A 86 -1.38 -12.62 -10.28
C LYS A 86 -2.40 -12.13 -9.24
N TYR A 87 -1.94 -11.35 -8.28
CA TYR A 87 -2.77 -10.76 -7.22
C TYR A 87 -2.60 -9.24 -7.25
N PRO A 88 -3.13 -8.58 -8.30
CA PRO A 88 -3.08 -7.13 -8.38
C PRO A 88 -3.85 -6.57 -7.20
N GLY A 89 -3.35 -5.49 -6.64
CA GLY A 89 -3.92 -4.84 -5.47
C GLY A 89 -3.79 -3.34 -5.60
N GLY A 90 -3.94 -2.65 -4.47
CA GLY A 90 -3.71 -1.22 -4.40
C GLY A 90 -4.66 -0.40 -5.28
N ILE A 91 -4.20 0.78 -5.66
CA ILE A 91 -4.97 1.75 -6.44
C ILE A 91 -5.25 1.25 -7.86
N TYR A 92 -4.31 0.51 -8.46
CA TYR A 92 -4.48 -0.02 -9.82
C TYR A 92 -5.71 -0.93 -9.94
N LEU A 93 -5.89 -1.88 -9.01
CA LEU A 93 -7.07 -2.75 -9.00
C LEU A 93 -8.35 -1.95 -8.73
N ALA A 94 -8.31 -0.99 -7.79
CA ALA A 94 -9.44 -0.12 -7.49
C ALA A 94 -9.88 0.68 -8.72
N LEU A 95 -8.94 1.25 -9.48
CA LEU A 95 -9.21 1.97 -10.72
C LEU A 95 -9.80 1.06 -11.79
N LYS A 96 -9.24 -0.14 -11.98
CA LYS A 96 -9.78 -1.13 -12.93
C LYS A 96 -11.22 -1.51 -12.58
N SER A 97 -11.49 -1.76 -11.31
CA SER A 97 -12.84 -2.08 -10.83
C SER A 97 -13.80 -0.91 -11.07
N CYS A 98 -13.39 0.32 -10.76
CA CYS A 98 -14.20 1.51 -11.01
C CYS A 98 -14.55 1.67 -12.50
N ARG A 99 -13.57 1.57 -13.39
CA ARG A 99 -13.78 1.66 -14.85
C ARG A 99 -14.69 0.57 -15.39
N THR A 100 -14.54 -0.66 -14.89
CA THR A 100 -15.40 -1.78 -15.28
C THR A 100 -16.86 -1.50 -14.91
N ARG A 101 -17.10 -0.90 -13.74
CA ARG A 101 -18.44 -0.54 -13.26
C ARG A 101 -19.03 0.62 -14.04
N LEU A 102 -18.22 1.63 -14.36
CA LEU A 102 -18.66 2.74 -15.20
C LEU A 102 -19.06 2.27 -16.61
N ALA A 103 -18.46 1.19 -17.10
CA ALA A 103 -18.81 0.59 -18.38
C ALA A 103 -20.09 -0.27 -18.34
N ASP A 104 -20.71 -0.50 -17.18
CA ASP A 104 -21.91 -1.33 -17.08
C ASP A 104 -23.09 -0.67 -17.83
N PRO A 105 -23.76 -1.38 -18.76
CA PRO A 105 -24.94 -0.87 -19.47
C PRO A 105 -26.09 -0.39 -18.56
N ARG A 106 -26.21 -0.94 -17.35
CA ARG A 106 -27.22 -0.54 -16.36
C ARG A 106 -26.97 0.88 -15.82
N LEU A 107 -25.75 1.36 -15.96
CA LEU A 107 -25.31 2.71 -15.60
C LEU A 107 -25.12 3.60 -16.84
N GLY A 108 -25.65 3.19 -18.00
CA GLY A 108 -25.50 3.93 -19.26
C GLY A 108 -24.17 3.71 -19.98
N GLY A 109 -23.37 2.74 -19.53
CA GLY A 109 -22.09 2.39 -20.14
C GLY A 109 -22.22 1.55 -21.43
N ASN A 110 -21.14 1.51 -22.21
CA ASN A 110 -21.12 0.80 -23.50
C ASN A 110 -20.80 -0.71 -23.37
N GLY A 111 -20.67 -1.25 -22.16
CA GLY A 111 -20.24 -2.63 -21.89
C GLY A 111 -18.74 -2.89 -22.08
N VAL A 112 -17.98 -1.90 -22.54
CA VAL A 112 -16.53 -2.00 -22.78
C VAL A 112 -15.80 -1.07 -21.83
N SER A 113 -14.99 -1.65 -20.92
CA SER A 113 -14.14 -0.87 -20.03
C SER A 113 -13.03 -0.16 -20.80
N GLU A 114 -12.70 1.07 -20.39
CA GLU A 114 -11.52 1.77 -20.86
C GLU A 114 -10.26 0.91 -20.70
N PRO A 115 -9.32 0.95 -21.66
CA PRO A 115 -8.07 0.22 -21.56
C PRO A 115 -7.27 0.68 -20.35
N MET A 116 -6.75 -0.29 -19.59
CA MET A 116 -5.88 -0.02 -18.45
C MET A 116 -4.44 0.13 -18.89
N GLU A 117 -3.69 0.94 -18.14
CA GLU A 117 -2.25 1.02 -18.27
C GLU A 117 -1.59 -0.33 -17.95
N LYS A 118 -0.41 -0.54 -18.51
CA LYS A 118 0.35 -1.78 -18.32
C LYS A 118 0.76 -1.91 -16.85
N TRP A 119 0.45 -3.07 -16.26
CA TRP A 119 0.97 -3.44 -14.95
C TRP A 119 2.47 -3.74 -15.05
N GLU A 120 3.28 -3.03 -14.28
CA GLU A 120 4.74 -3.16 -14.31
C GLU A 120 5.38 -2.61 -13.03
N LYS A 121 6.08 -3.49 -12.29
CA LYS A 121 6.99 -3.08 -11.21
C LYS A 121 8.28 -2.55 -11.83
N ILE A 122 8.63 -1.33 -11.47
CA ILE A 122 9.76 -0.61 -12.08
C ILE A 122 11.05 -1.09 -11.42
N SER A 123 10.99 -1.40 -10.12
CA SER A 123 12.10 -1.98 -9.35
C SER A 123 12.67 -3.25 -9.97
N GLU A 124 11.81 -4.14 -10.50
CA GLU A 124 12.24 -5.40 -11.14
C GLU A 124 13.08 -5.19 -12.41
N LYS A 125 12.94 -4.03 -13.06
CA LYS A 125 13.69 -3.69 -14.27
C LYS A 125 14.95 -2.90 -14.00
N ASP A 126 15.05 -2.29 -12.82
CA ASP A 126 16.19 -1.49 -12.45
C ASP A 126 17.34 -2.41 -12.00
N PRO A 127 18.44 -2.50 -12.76
CA PRO A 127 19.57 -3.35 -12.39
C PRO A 127 20.24 -2.89 -11.08
N ASP A 128 20.08 -1.63 -10.70
CA ASP A 128 20.70 -1.06 -9.50
C ASP A 128 19.88 -1.35 -8.24
N TYR A 129 18.65 -1.86 -8.39
CA TYR A 129 17.76 -2.15 -7.28
C TYR A 129 18.31 -3.26 -6.36
N ASN A 130 18.96 -4.28 -6.90
CA ASN A 130 19.62 -5.32 -6.12
C ASN A 130 21.10 -4.98 -5.91
N TYR A 131 21.52 -4.77 -4.66
CA TYR A 131 22.86 -4.20 -4.35
C TYR A 131 23.90 -5.18 -3.84
N HIS A 132 23.51 -6.41 -3.48
CA HIS A 132 24.44 -7.47 -3.08
C HIS A 132 24.58 -8.58 -4.12
N VAL A 133 23.95 -8.42 -5.28
CA VAL A 133 23.78 -9.48 -6.26
C VAL A 133 23.94 -8.88 -7.65
N ASP A 134 25.03 -9.22 -8.34
CA ASP A 134 25.21 -8.88 -9.75
C ASP A 134 24.20 -9.66 -10.62
N ARG A 135 24.12 -9.34 -11.91
CA ARG A 135 23.27 -10.02 -12.90
C ARG A 135 23.54 -11.53 -12.96
N GLU A 136 24.77 -11.94 -12.69
CA GLU A 136 25.20 -13.34 -12.61
C GLU A 136 24.93 -13.99 -11.25
N LYS A 137 24.26 -13.29 -10.34
CA LYS A 137 23.98 -13.68 -8.96
C LYS A 137 25.22 -13.82 -8.07
N ASN A 138 26.32 -13.18 -8.45
CA ASN A 138 27.54 -13.13 -7.65
C ASN A 138 27.43 -12.03 -6.58
N VAL A 139 27.97 -12.29 -5.39
CA VAL A 139 28.08 -11.30 -4.32
C VAL A 139 29.24 -10.37 -4.65
N VAL A 140 28.95 -9.08 -4.82
CA VAL A 140 29.95 -8.06 -5.18
C VAL A 140 30.26 -7.21 -3.95
N ALA A 141 31.54 -6.96 -3.69
CA ALA A 141 31.96 -6.02 -2.66
C ALA A 141 31.59 -4.59 -3.11
N VAL A 142 30.84 -3.87 -2.28
CA VAL A 142 30.30 -2.55 -2.63
C VAL A 142 31.18 -1.45 -2.03
N THR A 143 31.56 -0.45 -2.83
CA THR A 143 32.29 0.72 -2.33
C THR A 143 31.33 1.78 -1.77
N GLU A 144 31.84 2.73 -0.96
CA GLU A 144 31.01 3.84 -0.45
C GLU A 144 30.38 4.68 -1.57
N GLU A 145 31.10 4.86 -2.67
CA GLU A 145 30.65 5.64 -3.83
C GLU A 145 29.50 4.94 -4.55
N ASP A 146 29.59 3.61 -4.69
CA ASP A 146 28.53 2.80 -5.28
C ASP A 146 27.25 2.85 -4.44
N LEU A 147 27.36 2.76 -3.10
CA LEU A 147 26.20 2.88 -2.20
C LEU A 147 25.54 4.26 -2.32
N ALA A 148 26.32 5.34 -2.34
CA ALA A 148 25.80 6.70 -2.48
C ALA A 148 25.11 6.93 -3.84
N ALA A 149 25.68 6.40 -4.92
CA ALA A 149 25.09 6.45 -6.26
C ALA A 149 23.75 5.68 -6.30
N ARG A 150 23.69 4.48 -5.73
CA ARG A 150 22.46 3.67 -5.66
C ARG A 150 21.38 4.35 -4.84
N ILE A 151 21.70 4.92 -3.68
CA ILE A 151 20.74 5.69 -2.87
C ILE A 151 20.15 6.84 -3.70
N THR A 152 20.98 7.53 -4.48
CA THR A 152 20.51 8.61 -5.36
C THR A 152 19.55 8.10 -6.44
N ASN A 153 19.82 6.94 -7.03
CA ASN A 153 18.93 6.31 -8.01
C ASN A 153 17.62 5.84 -7.36
N LEU A 154 17.67 5.23 -6.17
CA LEU A 154 16.47 4.84 -5.42
C LEU A 154 15.60 6.04 -5.05
N ARG A 155 16.19 7.19 -4.68
CA ARG A 155 15.44 8.42 -4.41
C ARG A 155 14.71 8.92 -5.66
N LYS A 156 15.33 8.86 -6.83
CA LYS A 156 14.68 9.20 -8.12
C LYS A 156 13.55 8.23 -8.43
N LEU A 157 13.78 6.92 -8.24
CA LEU A 157 12.77 5.89 -8.43
C LEU A 157 11.57 6.10 -7.50
N LYS A 158 11.81 6.41 -6.23
CA LYS A 158 10.77 6.75 -5.26
C LYS A 158 9.96 7.97 -5.70
N SER A 159 10.61 9.04 -6.14
CA SER A 159 9.91 10.22 -6.67
C SER A 159 8.99 9.85 -7.83
N LEU A 160 9.49 9.08 -8.79
CA LEU A 160 8.71 8.62 -9.94
C LEU A 160 7.52 7.75 -9.54
N LEU A 161 7.68 6.90 -8.52
CA LEU A 161 6.59 6.08 -7.98
C LEU A 161 5.53 6.93 -7.27
N ASN A 162 5.92 7.96 -6.53
CA ASN A 162 4.97 8.92 -5.94
C ASN A 162 4.16 9.63 -7.01
N ASP A 163 4.82 10.15 -8.06
CA ASP A 163 4.12 10.80 -9.18
C ASP A 163 3.10 9.85 -9.85
N ARG A 164 3.48 8.57 -10.00
CA ARG A 164 2.56 7.54 -10.50
C ARG A 164 1.40 7.28 -9.55
N TYR A 165 1.66 7.17 -8.25
CA TYR A 165 0.63 6.99 -7.24
C TYR A 165 -0.40 8.10 -7.31
N ASP A 166 0.04 9.37 -7.35
CA ASP A 166 -0.82 10.54 -7.43
C ASP A 166 -1.63 10.58 -8.74
N ALA A 167 -0.99 10.22 -9.87
CA ALA A 167 -1.68 10.11 -11.14
C ALA A 167 -2.77 9.02 -11.13
N PHE A 168 -2.51 7.86 -10.51
CA PHE A 168 -3.51 6.80 -10.35
C PHE A 168 -4.62 7.20 -9.39
N GLN A 169 -4.29 7.88 -8.29
CA GLN A 169 -5.23 8.38 -7.30
C GLN A 169 -6.19 9.39 -7.92
N THR A 170 -5.66 10.38 -8.66
CA THR A 170 -6.45 11.37 -9.40
C THR A 170 -7.42 10.69 -10.38
N LYS A 171 -6.94 9.72 -11.16
CA LYS A 171 -7.79 8.95 -12.09
C LYS A 171 -8.88 8.16 -11.37
N LEU A 172 -8.56 7.59 -10.21
CA LEU A 172 -9.52 6.84 -9.40
C LEU A 172 -10.60 7.76 -8.84
N ASP A 173 -10.23 8.94 -8.36
CA ASP A 173 -11.20 9.89 -7.80
C ASP A 173 -12.11 10.47 -8.89
N THR A 174 -11.56 10.86 -10.04
CA THR A 174 -12.39 11.24 -11.20
C THR A 174 -13.30 10.10 -11.65
N CYS A 175 -12.84 8.85 -11.62
CA CYS A 175 -13.68 7.70 -11.95
C CYS A 175 -14.83 7.52 -10.95
N ARG A 176 -14.56 7.70 -9.65
CA ARG A 176 -15.58 7.61 -8.60
C ARG A 176 -16.64 8.70 -8.75
N GLU A 177 -16.23 9.94 -9.01
CA GLU A 177 -17.16 11.06 -9.25
C GLU A 177 -18.07 10.80 -10.46
N LYS A 178 -17.49 10.30 -11.56
CA LYS A 178 -18.26 9.90 -12.75
C LYS A 178 -19.24 8.77 -12.44
N LEU A 179 -18.79 7.78 -11.68
CA LEU A 179 -19.63 6.65 -11.29
C LEU A 179 -20.79 7.09 -10.39
N GLU A 180 -20.53 7.96 -9.41
CA GLU A 180 -21.58 8.52 -8.55
C GLU A 180 -22.59 9.34 -9.34
N THR A 181 -22.12 10.18 -10.26
CA THR A 181 -22.98 10.95 -11.18
C THR A 181 -23.85 10.03 -12.01
N ALA A 182 -23.26 9.02 -12.68
CA ALA A 182 -23.99 8.06 -13.49
C ALA A 182 -25.02 7.27 -12.65
N MET A 183 -24.69 6.90 -11.42
CA MET A 183 -25.65 6.24 -10.53
C MET A 183 -26.87 7.14 -10.25
N VAL A 184 -26.65 8.41 -9.92
CA VAL A 184 -27.74 9.35 -9.62
C VAL A 184 -28.60 9.59 -10.87
N GLU A 185 -27.99 9.79 -12.04
CA GLU A 185 -28.69 9.96 -13.32
C GLU A 185 -29.59 8.77 -13.66
N HIS A 186 -29.16 7.55 -13.32
CA HIS A 186 -29.95 6.32 -13.51
C HIS A 186 -30.85 5.96 -12.31
N GLY A 187 -31.03 6.89 -11.37
CA GLY A 187 -31.92 6.75 -10.20
C GLY A 187 -31.45 5.73 -9.16
N MET A 188 -30.16 5.38 -9.15
CA MET A 188 -29.52 4.63 -8.08
C MET A 188 -28.96 5.58 -7.02
N ASN A 189 -28.96 5.15 -5.76
CA ASN A 189 -28.40 5.95 -4.68
C ASN A 189 -26.97 5.48 -4.38
N PRO A 190 -25.93 6.33 -4.46
CA PRO A 190 -24.56 5.95 -4.13
C PRO A 190 -24.40 5.38 -2.71
N LYS A 191 -25.28 5.75 -1.78
CA LYS A 191 -25.29 5.22 -0.41
C LYS A 191 -25.60 3.72 -0.36
N ASP A 192 -26.30 3.18 -1.36
CA ASP A 192 -26.64 1.75 -1.41
C ASP A 192 -25.44 0.83 -1.54
N MET A 193 -24.31 1.35 -2.00
CA MET A 193 -23.08 0.58 -2.09
C MET A 193 -22.38 0.41 -0.74
N LYS A 194 -22.65 1.32 0.21
CA LYS A 194 -22.01 1.31 1.51
C LYS A 194 -22.73 0.34 2.44
N ALA A 195 -21.99 -0.23 3.39
CA ALA A 195 -22.62 -1.01 4.44
C ALA A 195 -23.43 -0.06 5.33
N GLU A 196 -24.67 -0.43 5.64
CA GLU A 196 -25.50 0.27 6.61
C GLU A 196 -25.60 -0.59 7.86
N GLY A 197 -25.43 0.03 9.02
CA GLY A 197 -25.57 -0.63 10.31
C GLY A 197 -26.04 0.36 11.37
N GLU A 198 -26.36 -0.17 12.53
CA GLU A 198 -26.73 0.62 13.69
C GLU A 198 -25.99 0.10 14.93
N TRP A 199 -25.71 0.99 15.87
CA TRP A 199 -25.24 0.60 17.19
C TRP A 199 -26.42 0.10 18.01
N VAL A 200 -26.39 -1.16 18.44
CA VAL A 200 -27.37 -1.77 19.34
C VAL A 200 -26.73 -2.05 20.69
N ASP A 201 -27.51 -1.97 21.76
CA ASP A 201 -27.04 -2.30 23.10
C ASP A 201 -26.85 -3.81 23.25
N GLY A 202 -25.66 -4.21 23.67
CA GLY A 202 -25.27 -5.58 23.95
C GLY A 202 -25.64 -6.01 25.38
N PRO A 203 -25.60 -7.33 25.68
CA PRO A 203 -26.06 -7.91 26.94
C PRO A 203 -25.35 -7.41 28.21
N ASN A 204 -24.18 -6.78 28.08
CA ASN A 204 -23.43 -6.19 29.21
C ASN A 204 -23.29 -4.66 29.11
N GLY A 205 -24.19 -3.98 28.40
CA GLY A 205 -24.20 -2.51 28.29
C GLY A 205 -23.15 -1.91 27.34
N TYR A 206 -22.41 -2.73 26.58
CA TYR A 206 -21.53 -2.26 25.50
C TYR A 206 -22.31 -2.16 24.18
N LYS A 207 -22.00 -1.16 23.36
CA LYS A 207 -22.61 -1.01 22.04
C LYS A 207 -21.96 -1.95 21.03
N ILE A 208 -22.77 -2.68 20.28
CA ILE A 208 -22.35 -3.55 19.18
C ILE A 208 -22.83 -2.95 17.87
N TRP A 209 -21.96 -2.86 16.87
CA TRP A 209 -22.38 -2.48 15.52
C TRP A 209 -23.09 -3.66 14.87
N LYS A 210 -24.41 -3.57 14.71
CA LYS A 210 -25.21 -4.55 14.00
C LYS A 210 -25.41 -4.08 12.56
N MET A 211 -24.84 -4.85 11.63
CA MET A 211 -25.00 -4.60 10.21
C MET A 211 -26.45 -4.88 9.79
N LYS A 212 -27.10 -3.88 9.19
CA LYS A 212 -28.45 -4.00 8.59
C LYS A 212 -28.36 -4.42 7.15
N LYS A 213 -27.42 -3.85 6.41
CA LYS A 213 -27.21 -4.11 4.98
C LYS A 213 -25.71 -4.26 4.71
N PRO A 214 -25.29 -5.35 4.05
CA PRO A 214 -23.92 -5.46 3.61
C PRO A 214 -23.65 -4.47 2.48
N ALA A 215 -22.40 -4.00 2.41
CA ALA A 215 -21.91 -3.29 1.23
C ALA A 215 -22.03 -4.22 0.02
N THR A 216 -22.52 -3.70 -1.09
CA THR A 216 -22.57 -4.46 -2.35
C THR A 216 -22.12 -3.58 -3.50
N ASN A 217 -21.35 -4.17 -4.40
CA ASN A 217 -21.01 -3.57 -5.68
C ASN A 217 -21.73 -4.28 -6.84
N ASP A 218 -22.56 -5.28 -6.54
CA ASP A 218 -23.32 -6.01 -7.54
C ASP A 218 -24.48 -5.13 -8.08
N PRO A 219 -24.50 -4.80 -9.38
CA PRO A 219 -25.54 -3.98 -9.96
C PRO A 219 -26.94 -4.59 -9.82
N GLU A 220 -27.09 -5.92 -9.81
CA GLU A 220 -28.40 -6.56 -9.64
C GLU A 220 -28.98 -6.31 -8.26
N GLU A 221 -28.12 -6.42 -7.25
CA GLU A 221 -28.50 -6.15 -5.88
C GLU A 221 -28.82 -4.67 -5.66
N LEU A 222 -28.09 -3.76 -6.31
CA LEU A 222 -28.41 -2.32 -6.29
C LEU A 222 -29.78 -2.03 -6.93
N MET A 223 -30.11 -2.69 -8.04
CA MET A 223 -31.42 -2.56 -8.68
C MET A 223 -32.55 -3.14 -7.82
N LYS A 224 -32.32 -4.26 -7.14
CA LYS A 224 -33.29 -4.81 -6.17
C LYS A 224 -33.54 -3.84 -5.02
N ARG A 225 -32.48 -3.22 -4.47
CA ARG A 225 -32.58 -2.20 -3.40
C ARG A 225 -33.36 -0.97 -3.87
N LYS A 226 -33.12 -0.52 -5.11
CA LYS A 226 -33.90 0.57 -5.73
C LYS A 226 -35.38 0.21 -5.79
N ALA A 227 -35.72 -0.94 -6.36
CA ALA A 227 -37.11 -1.39 -6.48
C ALA A 227 -37.82 -1.56 -5.11
N GLN A 228 -37.09 -1.98 -4.07
CA GLN A 228 -37.63 -2.04 -2.70
C GLN A 228 -37.94 -0.67 -2.13
N ARG A 229 -37.11 0.35 -2.42
CA ARG A 229 -37.38 1.73 -1.97
C ARG A 229 -38.62 2.31 -2.62
N GLU A 230 -38.73 2.17 -3.94
CA GLU A 230 -39.88 2.65 -4.71
C GLU A 230 -41.19 2.05 -4.18
N LYS A 231 -41.19 0.75 -3.86
CA LYS A 231 -42.32 0.07 -3.20
C LYS A 231 -42.62 0.55 -1.78
N SER A 232 -41.62 1.05 -1.05
CA SER A 232 -41.81 1.55 0.32
C SER A 232 -42.21 3.02 0.40
N SER A 233 -42.10 3.76 -0.71
CA SER A 233 -42.53 5.15 -0.82
C SER A 233 -43.96 5.32 -1.33
N GLU A 234 -44.57 4.25 -1.83
CA GLU A 234 -46.00 4.15 -2.16
C GLU A 234 -46.84 3.78 -0.92
#